data_AF-A0A8T3N5T4-F1
#
_entry.id   AF-A0A8T3N5T4-F1
#
_cell.length_a   1.000
_cell.length_b   1.000
_cell.length_c   1.000
_cell.angle_alpha   90.00
_cell.angle_beta   90.00
_cell.angle_gamma   90.00
#
_symmetry.space_group_name_H-M   'P 1'
#
loop_
_entity.id
_entity.type
_entity.pdbx_description
1 polymer ?
#
loop_
_entity_poly.entity_id
_entity_poly.type
_entity_poly.pdbx_seq_one_letter_code
_entity_poly.pdbx_strand_id
1 'polypeptide(L)'
;MSPSPGQPSRAALLEWLYRCLVRQLDANVLDWLDEQRERLAAGAPDYAFFATFSATPRHTGKQKLCSAPEDQQSIGDLINWQTWRIDQAARALLLLSIDNDDADAYACRLHKLSTCADLDELIALYQSLPLLPHGKRLITLAAEGARSNMTEVFNAVALGNAYPAEHFDEAAWNQLVLKALFVGRPLHAIYGIERRANRTLARMLVDYAHERWAAARIVSPELWRPVGPYADDDVVADLERVLEDCDPVQQSAAALALSQSQSPRALEALARRPDLRAAILEKRLTWRGLAEGKSII
;
A
#
# COMPACT_ATOMS: atom_id res chain seq x y z
N MET A 1 18.52 3.52 -17.51
CA MET A 1 17.26 2.75 -17.47
C MET A 1 16.13 3.76 -17.56
N SER A 2 15.41 3.76 -18.68
CA SER A 2 14.26 4.66 -18.85
C SER A 2 13.20 4.36 -17.79
N PRO A 3 12.54 5.38 -17.21
CA PRO A 3 11.45 5.16 -16.26
C PRO A 3 10.35 4.30 -16.90
N SER A 4 9.71 3.47 -16.10
CA SER A 4 8.50 2.75 -16.51
C SER A 4 7.51 3.78 -17.07
N PRO A 5 6.90 3.54 -18.25
CA PRO A 5 6.06 4.55 -18.90
C PRO A 5 4.92 4.94 -17.96
N GLY A 6 4.92 6.20 -17.49
CA GLY A 6 3.87 6.77 -16.64
C GLY A 6 4.30 7.26 -15.25
N GLN A 7 5.51 6.99 -14.76
CA GLN A 7 5.94 7.54 -13.46
C GLN A 7 6.37 9.02 -13.56
N PRO A 8 5.90 9.90 -12.66
CA PRO A 8 6.30 11.31 -12.64
C PRO A 8 7.82 11.43 -12.39
N SER A 9 8.45 12.40 -13.06
CA SER A 9 9.88 12.66 -12.84
C SER A 9 10.12 13.13 -11.40
N ARG A 10 11.33 12.91 -10.86
CA ARG A 10 11.72 13.43 -9.54
C ARG A 10 11.46 14.94 -9.43
N ALA A 11 11.74 15.69 -10.49
CA ALA A 11 11.48 17.13 -10.53
C ALA A 11 9.98 17.45 -10.38
N ALA A 12 9.11 16.70 -11.04
CA ALA A 12 7.66 16.86 -10.90
C ALA A 12 7.15 16.50 -9.50
N LEU A 13 7.72 15.45 -8.88
CA LEU A 13 7.40 15.06 -7.50
C LEU A 13 7.84 16.13 -6.48
N LEU A 14 9.06 16.65 -6.61
CA LEU A 14 9.58 17.73 -5.78
C LEU A 14 8.71 18.98 -5.91
N GLU A 15 8.39 19.38 -7.15
CA GLU A 15 7.54 20.53 -7.43
C GLU A 15 6.16 20.36 -6.80
N TRP A 16 5.52 19.20 -6.98
CA TRP A 16 4.21 18.93 -6.42
C TRP A 16 4.19 18.99 -4.89
N LEU A 17 5.13 18.30 -4.22
CA LEU A 17 5.22 18.34 -2.75
C LEU A 17 5.42 19.77 -2.26
N TYR A 18 6.33 20.51 -2.91
CA TYR A 18 6.60 21.90 -2.55
C TYR A 18 5.36 22.78 -2.72
N ARG A 19 4.61 22.65 -3.83
CA ARG A 19 3.34 23.38 -4.02
C ARG A 19 2.29 23.05 -2.97
N CYS A 20 2.21 21.81 -2.49
CA CYS A 20 1.29 21.47 -1.39
C CYS A 20 1.69 22.19 -0.10
N LEU A 21 2.99 22.22 0.20
CA LEU A 21 3.53 22.84 1.41
C LEU A 21 3.39 24.38 1.39
N VAL A 22 3.67 25.04 0.27
CA VAL A 22 3.55 26.50 0.10
C VAL A 22 2.15 27.02 0.42
N ARG A 23 1.11 26.21 0.20
CA ARG A 23 -0.28 26.59 0.47
C ARG A 23 -0.62 26.63 1.96
N GLN A 24 0.19 25.99 2.81
CA GLN A 24 -0.15 25.75 4.22
C GLN A 24 0.93 26.21 5.19
N LEU A 25 2.12 26.57 4.70
CA LEU A 25 3.25 27.02 5.51
C LEU A 25 3.51 28.51 5.31
N ASP A 26 4.00 29.17 6.35
CA ASP A 26 4.46 30.55 6.27
C ASP A 26 5.85 30.67 5.62
N ALA A 27 6.22 31.89 5.23
CA ALA A 27 7.48 32.16 4.53
C ALA A 27 8.72 31.74 5.35
N ASN A 28 8.73 31.91 6.67
CA ASN A 28 9.89 31.57 7.49
C ASN A 28 10.13 30.05 7.51
N VAL A 29 9.05 29.26 7.56
CA VAL A 29 9.13 27.80 7.49
C VAL A 29 9.57 27.33 6.10
N LEU A 30 9.10 27.99 5.04
CA LEU A 30 9.51 27.69 3.67
C LEU A 30 11.00 28.01 3.43
N ASP A 31 11.47 29.16 3.89
CA ASP A 31 12.89 29.54 3.81
C ASP A 31 13.78 28.51 4.54
N TRP A 32 13.34 28.05 5.72
CA TRP A 32 14.03 26.99 6.44
C TRP A 32 14.05 25.69 5.63
N LEU A 33 12.93 25.27 5.06
CA LEU A 33 12.86 24.06 4.23
C LEU A 33 13.80 24.14 3.03
N ASP A 34 13.84 25.27 2.34
CA ASP A 34 14.70 25.48 1.18
C ASP A 34 16.18 25.42 1.55
N GLU A 35 16.59 26.07 2.65
CA GLU A 35 17.95 25.95 3.17
C GLU A 35 18.32 24.48 3.46
N GLN A 36 17.40 23.72 4.09
CA GLN A 36 17.65 22.32 4.39
C GLN A 36 17.76 21.46 3.12
N ARG A 37 16.93 21.72 2.10
CA ARG A 37 16.97 21.00 0.83
C ARG A 37 18.28 21.23 0.09
N GLU A 38 18.74 22.47 0.02
CA GLU A 38 20.03 22.82 -0.59
C GLU A 38 21.19 22.14 0.12
N ARG A 39 21.19 22.16 1.46
CA ARG A 39 22.22 21.49 2.27
C ARG A 39 22.23 19.97 2.05
N LEU A 40 21.06 19.33 1.97
CA LEU A 40 20.96 17.90 1.70
C LEU A 40 21.40 17.54 0.28
N ALA A 41 21.07 18.37 -0.70
CA ALA A 41 21.50 18.22 -2.09
C ALA A 41 23.03 18.41 -2.23
N ALA A 42 23.63 19.26 -1.40
CA ALA A 42 25.08 19.48 -1.33
C ALA A 42 25.84 18.40 -0.53
N GLY A 43 25.19 17.30 -0.15
CA GLY A 43 25.86 16.18 0.52
C GLY A 43 26.09 16.40 2.02
N ALA A 44 25.21 17.12 2.72
CA ALA A 44 25.26 17.25 4.18
C ALA A 44 25.44 15.87 4.86
N PRO A 45 26.12 15.79 6.02
CA PRO A 45 26.38 14.53 6.73
C PRO A 45 25.13 13.94 7.40
N ASP A 46 25.19 12.66 7.79
CA ASP A 46 24.07 11.90 8.38
C ASP A 46 23.47 12.58 9.61
N TYR A 47 24.29 13.07 10.54
CA TYR A 47 23.80 13.73 11.76
C TYR A 47 22.96 14.98 11.45
N ALA A 48 23.34 15.75 10.42
CA ALA A 48 22.63 16.95 10.03
C ALA A 48 21.27 16.58 9.40
N PHE A 49 21.27 15.57 8.54
CA PHE A 49 20.03 15.05 7.94
C PHE A 49 19.08 14.52 9.01
N PHE A 50 19.54 13.66 9.92
CA PHE A 50 18.68 13.08 10.96
C PHE A 50 18.12 14.17 11.88
N ALA A 51 18.95 15.13 12.29
CA ALA A 51 18.50 16.26 13.10
C ALA A 51 17.40 17.09 12.38
N THR A 52 17.58 17.37 11.09
CA THR A 52 16.59 18.08 10.27
C THR A 52 15.29 17.28 10.11
N PHE A 53 15.39 15.98 9.86
CA PHE A 53 14.24 15.09 9.72
C PHE A 53 13.41 15.01 11.02
N SER A 54 14.10 14.96 12.17
CA SER A 54 13.48 15.01 13.50
C SER A 54 12.90 16.37 13.86
N ALA A 55 13.55 17.46 13.44
CA ALA A 55 13.10 18.82 13.73
C ALA A 55 11.88 19.23 12.90
N THR A 56 11.65 18.62 11.74
CA THR A 56 10.59 18.98 10.76
C THR A 56 9.23 19.33 11.40
N PRO A 57 8.60 18.48 12.23
CA PRO A 57 7.28 18.79 12.80
C PRO A 57 7.26 20.02 13.72
N ARG A 58 8.41 20.46 14.27
CA ARG A 58 8.50 21.70 15.07
C ARG A 58 8.37 22.95 14.21
N HIS A 59 8.74 22.85 12.93
CA HIS A 59 8.62 23.94 11.96
C HIS A 59 7.29 23.87 11.21
N THR A 60 6.88 22.69 10.75
CA THR A 60 5.73 22.55 9.85
C THR A 60 4.39 22.35 10.56
N GLY A 61 4.41 21.89 11.81
CA GLY A 61 3.21 21.35 12.46
C GLY A 61 2.79 20.00 11.87
N LYS A 62 1.65 19.48 12.37
CA LYS A 62 1.11 18.15 12.07
C LYS A 62 -0.33 18.18 11.52
N GLN A 63 -0.72 19.30 10.90
CA GLN A 63 -2.05 19.42 10.29
C GLN A 63 -2.15 18.52 9.06
N LYS A 64 -3.38 18.26 8.61
CA LYS A 64 -3.64 17.48 7.40
C LYS A 64 -3.09 18.20 6.16
N LEU A 65 -2.45 17.45 5.26
CA LEU A 65 -2.00 17.95 3.97
C LEU A 65 -3.21 18.23 3.06
N CYS A 66 -3.19 19.37 2.37
CA CYS A 66 -4.17 19.77 1.39
C CYS A 66 -3.49 19.91 0.02
N SER A 67 -4.13 19.39 -1.04
CA SER A 67 -3.71 19.63 -2.43
C SER A 67 -4.78 20.40 -3.20
N ALA A 68 -4.43 20.95 -4.36
CA ALA A 68 -5.44 21.43 -5.30
C ALA A 68 -6.14 20.27 -6.02
N PRO A 69 -7.36 20.46 -6.54
CA PRO A 69 -8.07 19.45 -7.33
C PRO A 69 -7.30 18.99 -8.58
N GLU A 70 -6.51 19.89 -9.16
CA GLU A 70 -5.70 19.67 -10.36
C GLU A 70 -4.55 18.67 -10.13
N ASP A 71 -4.08 18.53 -8.89
CA ASP A 71 -2.96 17.66 -8.52
C ASP A 71 -3.38 16.19 -8.31
N GLN A 72 -4.68 15.87 -8.43
CA GLN A 72 -5.22 14.55 -8.06
C GLN A 72 -4.84 13.41 -9.02
N GLN A 73 -4.55 13.71 -10.30
CA GLN A 73 -4.46 12.67 -11.35
C GLN A 73 -3.05 12.13 -11.61
N SER A 74 -1.98 12.79 -11.15
CA SER A 74 -0.60 12.39 -11.55
C SER A 74 0.17 11.57 -10.50
N ILE A 75 -0.19 11.70 -9.22
CA ILE A 75 0.59 11.15 -8.09
C ILE A 75 -0.26 10.23 -7.18
N GLY A 76 -1.59 10.39 -7.21
CA GLY A 76 -2.53 9.58 -6.42
C GLY A 76 -2.47 8.09 -6.73
N ASP A 77 -1.94 7.69 -7.88
CA ASP A 77 -1.78 6.29 -8.24
C ASP A 77 -0.59 5.61 -7.54
N LEU A 78 0.39 6.37 -7.05
CA LEU A 78 1.59 5.81 -6.40
C LEU A 78 1.46 5.77 -4.87
N ILE A 79 0.79 6.79 -4.32
CA ILE A 79 0.66 7.01 -2.88
C ILE A 79 -0.75 7.48 -2.52
N ASN A 80 -1.23 7.10 -1.35
CA ASN A 80 -2.43 7.66 -0.74
C ASN A 80 -2.11 8.94 0.05
N TRP A 81 -1.72 10.01 -0.66
CA TRP A 81 -1.31 11.28 -0.05
C TRP A 81 -2.44 11.96 0.75
N GLN A 82 -3.70 11.60 0.51
CA GLN A 82 -4.87 12.18 1.19
C GLN A 82 -4.89 11.90 2.70
N THR A 83 -4.13 10.89 3.15
CA THR A 83 -3.97 10.55 4.57
C THR A 83 -2.76 11.24 5.20
N TRP A 84 -1.97 11.99 4.42
CA TRP A 84 -0.72 12.57 4.90
C TRP A 84 -0.95 13.84 5.72
N ARG A 85 -0.01 14.08 6.63
CA ARG A 85 0.16 15.36 7.33
C ARG A 85 1.23 16.22 6.65
N ILE A 86 1.24 17.51 6.99
CA ILE A 86 2.24 18.47 6.45
C ILE A 86 3.67 18.05 6.82
N ASP A 87 3.93 17.62 8.07
CA ASP A 87 5.26 17.15 8.50
C ASP A 87 5.75 15.95 7.68
N GLN A 88 4.83 15.07 7.31
CA GLN A 88 5.14 13.89 6.51
C GLN A 88 5.47 14.24 5.06
N ALA A 89 4.73 15.18 4.45
CA ALA A 89 5.03 15.69 3.11
C ALA A 89 6.37 16.44 3.06
N ALA A 90 6.66 17.25 4.09
CA ALA A 90 7.94 17.92 4.24
C ALA A 90 9.10 16.91 4.39
N ARG A 91 8.92 15.86 5.20
CA ARG A 91 9.88 14.75 5.31
C ARG A 91 10.11 14.04 3.98
N ALA A 92 9.04 13.76 3.21
CA ALA A 92 9.15 13.19 1.87
C ALA A 92 9.95 14.10 0.92
N LEU A 93 9.71 15.42 0.98
CA LEU A 93 10.44 16.41 0.20
C LEU A 93 11.94 16.42 0.55
N LEU A 94 12.28 16.33 1.85
CA LEU A 94 13.66 16.25 2.31
C LEU A 94 14.34 14.96 1.83
N LEU A 95 13.67 13.79 1.93
CA LEU A 95 14.17 12.50 1.41
C LEU A 95 14.48 12.55 -0.09
N LEU A 96 13.63 13.22 -0.86
CA LEU A 96 13.81 13.43 -2.30
C LEU A 96 14.89 14.46 -2.63
N SER A 97 15.29 15.31 -1.67
CA SER A 97 16.30 16.36 -1.86
C SER A 97 17.72 15.89 -1.55
N ILE A 98 17.88 14.73 -0.89
CA ILE A 98 19.18 14.13 -0.62
C ILE A 98 19.91 13.82 -1.95
N ASP A 99 21.21 14.07 -1.98
CA ASP A 99 22.08 13.60 -3.05
C ASP A 99 21.94 12.09 -3.28
N ASN A 100 21.73 11.70 -4.53
CA ASN A 100 21.47 10.34 -4.94
C ASN A 100 22.26 9.94 -6.18
N ASP A 101 23.37 10.62 -6.47
CA ASP A 101 24.27 10.22 -7.56
C ASP A 101 24.81 8.80 -7.36
N ASP A 102 25.09 8.42 -6.11
CA ASP A 102 25.40 7.05 -5.69
C ASP A 102 24.16 6.37 -5.07
N ALA A 103 23.63 5.37 -5.78
CA ALA A 103 22.45 4.62 -5.38
C ALA A 103 22.66 3.78 -4.10
N ASP A 104 23.86 3.24 -3.89
CA ASP A 104 24.17 2.38 -2.74
C ASP A 104 24.42 3.25 -1.50
N ALA A 105 25.11 4.38 -1.65
CA ALA A 105 25.25 5.37 -0.58
C ALA A 105 23.89 5.95 -0.15
N TYR A 106 23.02 6.29 -1.11
CA TYR A 106 21.65 6.75 -0.84
C TYR A 106 20.85 5.72 -0.05
N ALA A 107 20.83 4.46 -0.50
CA ALA A 107 20.10 3.39 0.18
C ALA A 107 20.66 3.11 1.59
N CYS A 108 21.99 3.10 1.74
CA CYS A 108 22.66 2.95 3.03
C CYS A 108 22.25 4.06 4.00
N ARG A 109 22.14 5.30 3.52
CA ARG A 109 21.73 6.44 4.32
C ARG A 109 20.29 6.36 4.82
N LEU A 110 19.37 5.92 3.96
CA LEU A 110 17.97 5.70 4.37
C LEU A 110 17.83 4.52 5.35
N HIS A 111 18.65 3.48 5.17
CA HIS A 111 18.72 2.37 6.14
C HIS A 111 19.22 2.84 7.51
N LYS A 112 20.28 3.65 7.56
CA LYS A 112 20.73 4.25 8.83
C LYS A 112 19.63 5.06 9.50
N LEU A 113 18.89 5.88 8.74
CA LEU A 113 17.75 6.62 9.27
C LEU A 113 16.73 5.67 9.90
N SER A 114 16.35 4.58 9.22
CA SER A 114 15.33 3.65 9.74
C SER A 114 15.76 2.95 11.04
N THR A 115 17.07 2.81 11.31
CA THR A 115 17.54 2.19 12.55
C THR A 115 17.44 3.09 13.78
N CYS A 116 17.42 4.42 13.61
CA CYS A 116 17.36 5.39 14.70
C CYS A 116 16.08 6.23 14.73
N ALA A 117 15.21 6.07 13.73
CA ALA A 117 14.00 6.85 13.56
C ALA A 117 12.91 6.51 14.60
N ASP A 118 12.17 7.53 15.01
CA ASP A 118 10.93 7.35 15.77
C ASP A 118 9.78 6.83 14.90
N LEU A 119 8.63 6.56 15.51
CA LEU A 119 7.48 6.01 14.79
C LEU A 119 6.97 6.94 13.66
N ASP A 120 6.87 8.24 13.91
CA ASP A 120 6.37 9.21 12.92
C ASP A 120 7.36 9.37 11.76
N GLU A 121 8.65 9.26 12.05
CA GLU A 121 9.75 9.26 11.09
C GLU A 121 9.75 8.01 10.20
N LEU A 122 9.57 6.83 10.81
CA LEU A 122 9.44 5.57 10.08
C LEU A 122 8.22 5.58 9.16
N ILE A 123 7.07 6.05 9.65
CA ILE A 123 5.86 6.18 8.82
C ILE A 123 6.16 7.07 7.61
N ALA A 124 6.76 8.24 7.82
CA ALA A 124 7.09 9.17 6.74
C ALA A 124 8.09 8.58 5.73
N LEU A 125 9.11 7.85 6.20
CA LEU A 125 10.08 7.16 5.35
C LEU A 125 9.41 6.09 4.49
N TYR A 126 8.67 5.17 5.11
CA TYR A 126 8.11 4.01 4.42
C TYR A 126 7.00 4.37 3.45
N GLN A 127 6.12 5.31 3.79
CA GLN A 127 5.06 5.75 2.87
C GLN A 127 5.60 6.54 1.67
N SER A 128 6.81 7.10 1.79
CA SER A 128 7.47 7.83 0.71
C SER A 128 8.18 6.92 -0.29
N LEU A 129 8.38 5.63 0.02
CA LEU A 129 9.13 4.69 -0.83
C LEU A 129 8.78 4.72 -2.33
N PRO A 130 7.50 4.79 -2.75
CA PRO A 130 7.15 4.89 -4.18
C PRO A 130 7.70 6.11 -4.90
N LEU A 131 8.03 7.17 -4.16
CA LEU A 131 8.52 8.43 -4.71
C LEU A 131 10.03 8.44 -4.84
N LEU A 132 10.74 7.64 -4.03
CA LEU A 132 12.19 7.74 -3.86
C LEU A 132 12.95 7.18 -5.07
N PRO A 133 14.11 7.78 -5.43
CA PRO A 133 14.96 7.24 -6.48
C PRO A 133 15.51 5.87 -6.09
N HIS A 134 16.04 5.15 -7.08
CA HIS A 134 16.74 3.87 -6.90
C HIS A 134 15.89 2.80 -6.21
N GLY A 135 14.60 2.71 -6.53
CA GLY A 135 13.66 1.80 -5.86
C GLY A 135 14.18 0.36 -5.68
N LYS A 136 14.89 -0.22 -6.67
CA LYS A 136 15.49 -1.57 -6.53
C LYS A 136 16.52 -1.71 -5.40
N ARG A 137 17.20 -0.63 -5.00
CA ARG A 137 18.15 -0.62 -3.87
C ARG A 137 17.46 -0.54 -2.52
N LEU A 138 16.18 -0.16 -2.48
CA LEU A 138 15.41 0.01 -1.25
C LEU A 138 14.64 -1.26 -0.84
N ILE A 139 14.78 -2.38 -1.57
CA ILE A 139 13.98 -3.59 -1.34
C ILE A 139 14.19 -4.13 0.08
N THR A 140 15.46 -4.19 0.53
CA THR A 140 15.79 -4.66 1.88
C THR A 140 15.15 -3.78 2.96
N LEU A 141 15.24 -2.45 2.80
CA LEU A 141 14.62 -1.49 3.71
C LEU A 141 13.10 -1.69 3.76
N ALA A 142 12.44 -1.75 2.61
CA ALA A 142 11.00 -1.96 2.52
C ALA A 142 10.56 -3.32 3.11
N ALA A 143 11.34 -4.38 2.89
CA ALA A 143 11.09 -5.71 3.46
C ALA A 143 11.26 -5.73 4.99
N GLU A 144 12.12 -4.90 5.57
CA GLU A 144 12.17 -4.70 7.03
C GLU A 144 10.90 -4.04 7.56
N GLY A 145 10.45 -2.95 6.93
CA GLY A 145 9.19 -2.29 7.29
C GLY A 145 7.97 -3.23 7.18
N ALA A 146 7.90 -4.01 6.10
CA ALA A 146 6.86 -5.03 5.92
C ALA A 146 6.89 -6.13 7.00
N ARG A 147 8.06 -6.43 7.58
CA ARG A 147 8.21 -7.40 8.68
C ARG A 147 8.01 -6.81 10.07
N SER A 148 7.95 -5.48 10.21
CA SER A 148 7.78 -4.79 11.50
C SER A 148 6.53 -5.22 12.27
N ASN A 149 6.65 -5.43 13.58
CA ASN A 149 5.52 -5.69 14.47
C ASN A 149 4.72 -4.42 14.81
N MET A 150 5.22 -3.24 14.45
CA MET A 150 4.49 -1.98 14.59
C MET A 150 3.49 -1.88 13.45
N THR A 151 2.19 -1.96 13.77
CA THR A 151 1.10 -1.97 12.78
C THR A 151 1.15 -0.75 11.86
N GLU A 152 1.53 0.41 12.37
CA GLU A 152 1.60 1.68 11.67
C GLU A 152 2.76 1.70 10.66
N VAL A 153 3.91 1.11 11.01
CA VAL A 153 5.04 0.91 10.10
C VAL A 153 4.67 -0.08 9.00
N PHE A 154 4.04 -1.19 9.36
CA PHE A 154 3.51 -2.15 8.38
C PHE A 154 2.54 -1.48 7.42
N ASN A 155 1.58 -0.69 7.94
CA ASN A 155 0.60 0.02 7.14
C ASN A 155 1.25 1.00 6.15
N ALA A 156 2.27 1.74 6.60
CA ALA A 156 3.01 2.68 5.75
C ALA A 156 3.67 2.00 4.54
N VAL A 157 4.07 0.73 4.66
CA VAL A 157 4.60 -0.06 3.54
C VAL A 157 3.50 -0.73 2.72
N ALA A 158 2.49 -1.30 3.37
CA ALA A 158 1.54 -2.21 2.73
C ALA A 158 0.30 -1.52 2.12
N LEU A 159 -0.16 -0.42 2.70
CA LEU A 159 -1.46 0.18 2.38
C LEU A 159 -1.29 1.50 1.62
N GLY A 160 -2.00 1.65 0.50
CA GLY A 160 -1.95 2.86 -0.32
C GLY A 160 -0.54 3.19 -0.82
N ASN A 161 0.29 2.18 -1.03
CA ASN A 161 1.71 2.29 -1.35
C ASN A 161 2.02 1.34 -2.52
N ALA A 162 2.42 1.89 -3.66
CA ALA A 162 2.70 1.11 -4.87
C ALA A 162 4.02 0.31 -4.80
N TYR A 163 4.91 0.64 -3.87
CA TYR A 163 6.28 0.13 -3.84
C TYR A 163 6.36 -1.41 -3.77
N PRO A 164 5.63 -2.11 -2.86
CA PRO A 164 5.70 -3.58 -2.82
C PRO A 164 5.25 -4.22 -4.13
N ALA A 165 4.22 -3.68 -4.77
CA ALA A 165 3.66 -4.24 -6.01
C ALA A 165 4.58 -4.05 -7.21
N GLU A 166 5.50 -3.09 -7.16
CA GLU A 166 6.49 -2.82 -8.20
C GLU A 166 7.81 -3.56 -7.96
N HIS A 167 8.23 -3.69 -6.70
CA HIS A 167 9.61 -4.08 -6.37
C HIS A 167 9.76 -5.39 -5.60
N PHE A 168 8.76 -5.84 -4.85
CA PHE A 168 8.89 -7.12 -4.13
C PHE A 168 8.90 -8.27 -5.13
N ASP A 169 9.70 -9.30 -4.83
CA ASP A 169 9.55 -10.60 -5.47
C ASP A 169 8.24 -11.29 -5.02
N GLU A 170 7.94 -12.45 -5.59
CA GLU A 170 6.71 -13.18 -5.27
C GLU A 170 6.65 -13.57 -3.79
N ALA A 171 7.75 -14.03 -3.21
CA ALA A 171 7.78 -14.50 -1.83
C ALA A 171 7.52 -13.37 -0.83
N ALA A 172 8.23 -12.25 -0.95
CA ALA A 172 8.05 -11.07 -0.10
C ALA A 172 6.65 -10.47 -0.28
N TRP A 173 6.14 -10.44 -1.50
CA TRP A 173 4.77 -10.01 -1.78
C TRP A 173 3.73 -10.89 -1.09
N ASN A 174 3.86 -12.21 -1.22
CA ASN A 174 2.91 -13.15 -0.62
C ASN A 174 2.90 -13.05 0.92
N GLN A 175 4.09 -12.92 1.52
CA GLN A 175 4.22 -12.73 2.96
C GLN A 175 3.61 -11.40 3.44
N LEU A 176 3.75 -10.32 2.66
CA LEU A 176 3.11 -9.04 2.98
C LEU A 176 1.57 -9.15 2.98
N VAL A 177 0.99 -9.81 1.96
CA VAL A 177 -0.47 -10.00 1.87
C VAL A 177 -0.98 -10.91 2.99
N LEU A 178 -0.30 -12.03 3.25
CA LEU A 178 -0.67 -12.94 4.34
C LEU A 178 -0.60 -12.23 5.70
N LYS A 179 0.47 -11.47 5.94
CA LYS A 179 0.62 -10.68 7.17
C LYS A 179 -0.49 -9.66 7.33
N ALA A 180 -0.92 -9.00 6.25
CA ALA A 180 -2.04 -8.05 6.31
C ALA A 180 -3.29 -8.70 6.92
N LEU A 181 -3.60 -9.95 6.57
CA LEU A 181 -4.69 -10.70 7.18
C LEU A 181 -4.44 -11.05 8.65
N PHE A 182 -3.21 -11.46 9.00
CA PHE A 182 -2.84 -11.74 10.40
C PHE A 182 -3.02 -10.53 11.32
N VAL A 183 -2.67 -9.33 10.84
CA VAL A 183 -2.84 -8.06 11.58
C VAL A 183 -4.17 -7.34 11.27
N GLY A 184 -5.11 -8.04 10.63
CA GLY A 184 -6.47 -7.56 10.37
C GLY A 184 -6.53 -6.27 9.57
N ARG A 185 -5.68 -6.10 8.55
CA ARG A 185 -5.65 -4.95 7.63
C ARG A 185 -6.42 -5.27 6.35
N PRO A 186 -7.09 -4.27 5.74
CA PRO A 186 -7.85 -4.47 4.51
C PRO A 186 -6.91 -4.77 3.34
N LEU A 187 -7.18 -5.86 2.61
CA LEU A 187 -6.46 -6.20 1.39
C LEU A 187 -6.82 -5.27 0.23
N HIS A 188 -8.03 -4.71 0.22
CA HIS A 188 -8.45 -3.74 -0.81
C HIS A 188 -7.58 -2.47 -0.85
N ALA A 189 -6.93 -2.14 0.27
CA ALA A 189 -6.04 -0.99 0.38
C ALA A 189 -4.60 -1.34 -0.05
N ILE A 190 -4.28 -2.61 -0.29
CA ILE A 190 -2.97 -3.02 -0.84
C ILE A 190 -2.98 -2.74 -2.34
N TYR A 191 -2.09 -1.84 -2.77
CA TYR A 191 -2.00 -1.46 -4.16
C TYR A 191 -1.61 -2.64 -5.04
N GLY A 192 -2.33 -2.88 -6.14
CA GLY A 192 -2.01 -3.93 -7.10
C GLY A 192 -2.35 -5.36 -6.66
N ILE A 193 -3.21 -5.54 -5.65
CA ILE A 193 -3.59 -6.85 -5.11
C ILE A 193 -4.12 -7.82 -6.17
N GLU A 194 -4.93 -7.35 -7.13
CA GLU A 194 -5.41 -8.18 -8.24
C GLU A 194 -4.31 -8.52 -9.23
N ARG A 195 -3.52 -7.52 -9.62
CA ARG A 195 -2.46 -7.65 -10.63
C ARG A 195 -1.38 -8.63 -10.18
N ARG A 196 -1.09 -8.67 -8.87
CA ARG A 196 -0.03 -9.46 -8.26
C ARG A 196 -0.54 -10.74 -7.60
N ALA A 197 -1.83 -11.04 -7.71
CA ALA A 197 -2.37 -12.33 -7.29
C ALA A 197 -1.66 -13.46 -8.06
N ASN A 198 -1.32 -14.55 -7.37
CA ASN A 198 -0.60 -15.69 -7.92
C ASN A 198 -1.05 -17.01 -7.25
N ARG A 199 -0.72 -18.14 -7.86
CA ARG A 199 -1.12 -19.48 -7.36
C ARG A 199 -0.57 -19.76 -5.96
N THR A 200 0.69 -19.40 -5.70
CA THR A 200 1.34 -19.60 -4.40
C THR A 200 0.60 -18.83 -3.31
N LEU A 201 0.27 -17.55 -3.58
CA LEU A 201 -0.53 -16.73 -2.68
C LEU A 201 -1.90 -17.35 -2.44
N ALA A 202 -2.61 -17.76 -3.49
CA ALA A 202 -3.93 -18.36 -3.36
C ALA A 202 -3.90 -19.59 -2.44
N ARG A 203 -2.92 -20.49 -2.61
CA ARG A 203 -2.74 -21.65 -1.73
C ARG A 203 -2.48 -21.22 -0.28
N MET A 204 -1.52 -20.32 -0.04
CA MET A 204 -1.21 -19.82 1.31
C MET A 204 -2.43 -19.22 2.02
N LEU A 205 -3.29 -18.53 1.27
CA LEU A 205 -4.50 -17.92 1.80
C LEU A 205 -5.59 -18.95 2.12
N VAL A 206 -5.73 -19.99 1.28
CA VAL A 206 -6.64 -21.11 1.56
C VAL A 206 -6.19 -21.88 2.79
N ASP A 207 -4.89 -22.17 2.91
CA ASP A 207 -4.32 -22.82 4.10
C ASP A 207 -4.60 -21.99 5.36
N TYR A 208 -4.41 -20.67 5.28
CA TYR A 208 -4.77 -19.75 6.38
C TYR A 208 -6.28 -19.78 6.69
N ALA A 209 -7.17 -19.85 5.68
CA ALA A 209 -8.61 -19.96 5.90
C ALA A 209 -8.96 -21.26 6.64
N HIS A 210 -8.34 -22.39 6.26
CA HIS A 210 -8.51 -23.69 6.93
C HIS A 210 -8.05 -23.64 8.39
N GLU A 211 -6.88 -23.05 8.67
CA GLU A 211 -6.38 -22.86 10.04
C GLU A 211 -7.36 -22.03 10.89
N ARG A 212 -7.94 -20.97 10.31
CA ARG A 212 -8.93 -20.12 10.99
C ARG A 212 -10.22 -20.87 11.28
N TRP A 213 -10.76 -21.61 10.31
CA TRP A 213 -11.96 -22.43 10.50
C TRP A 213 -11.76 -23.53 11.53
N ALA A 214 -10.61 -24.22 11.52
CA ALA A 214 -10.27 -25.23 12.52
C ALA A 214 -10.24 -24.64 13.95
N ALA A 215 -9.87 -23.36 14.07
CA ALA A 215 -9.88 -22.62 15.31
C ALA A 215 -11.21 -21.89 15.62
N ALA A 216 -12.28 -22.14 14.85
CA ALA A 216 -13.57 -21.45 14.95
C ALA A 216 -13.47 -19.91 14.90
N ARG A 217 -12.51 -19.39 14.13
CA ARG A 217 -12.29 -17.96 13.93
C ARG A 217 -12.82 -17.51 12.58
N ILE A 218 -13.28 -16.25 12.52
CA ILE A 218 -13.78 -15.63 11.29
C ILE A 218 -12.64 -15.47 10.28
N VAL A 219 -12.94 -15.77 9.02
CA VAL A 219 -12.08 -15.53 7.85
C VAL A 219 -12.49 -14.20 7.21
N SER A 220 -11.53 -13.36 6.84
CA SER A 220 -11.83 -12.09 6.16
C SER A 220 -12.45 -12.37 4.79
N PRO A 221 -13.60 -11.78 4.42
CA PRO A 221 -14.18 -11.95 3.09
C PRO A 221 -13.20 -11.54 1.97
N GLU A 222 -12.34 -10.56 2.23
CA GLU A 222 -11.35 -10.09 1.25
C GLU A 222 -10.26 -11.13 0.93
N LEU A 223 -10.11 -12.17 1.75
CA LEU A 223 -9.15 -13.26 1.51
C LEU A 223 -9.39 -13.91 0.14
N TRP A 224 -10.65 -14.05 -0.25
CA TRP A 224 -11.04 -14.74 -1.48
C TRP A 224 -10.73 -13.95 -2.76
N ARG A 225 -10.42 -12.65 -2.64
CA ARG A 225 -10.14 -11.74 -3.76
C ARG A 225 -8.93 -12.17 -4.60
N PRO A 226 -7.73 -12.38 -4.04
CA PRO A 226 -6.60 -12.93 -4.79
C PRO A 226 -6.69 -14.45 -5.03
N VAL A 227 -7.63 -15.16 -4.40
CA VAL A 227 -7.81 -16.61 -4.54
C VAL A 227 -8.63 -16.96 -5.79
N GLY A 228 -9.73 -16.23 -6.03
CA GLY A 228 -10.69 -16.51 -7.11
C GLY A 228 -10.07 -16.84 -8.49
N PRO A 229 -9.11 -16.05 -9.01
CA PRO A 229 -8.49 -16.30 -10.31
C PRO A 229 -7.72 -17.63 -10.42
N TYR A 230 -7.38 -18.24 -9.28
CA TYR A 230 -6.58 -19.47 -9.18
C TYR A 230 -7.32 -20.61 -8.50
N ALA A 231 -8.64 -20.50 -8.30
CA ALA A 231 -9.44 -21.52 -7.64
C ALA A 231 -9.51 -22.80 -8.49
N ASP A 232 -8.89 -23.87 -7.98
CA ASP A 232 -9.05 -25.25 -8.45
C ASP A 232 -10.30 -25.89 -7.81
N ASP A 233 -10.57 -27.16 -8.09
CA ASP A 233 -11.80 -27.82 -7.62
C ASP A 233 -11.91 -27.92 -6.10
N ASP A 234 -10.78 -28.01 -5.38
CA ASP A 234 -10.76 -28.02 -3.91
C ASP A 234 -11.09 -26.63 -3.38
N VAL A 235 -10.47 -25.58 -3.92
CA VAL A 235 -10.77 -24.20 -3.56
C VAL A 235 -12.21 -23.82 -3.93
N VAL A 236 -12.73 -24.33 -5.05
CA VAL A 236 -14.15 -24.14 -5.39
C VAL A 236 -15.05 -24.78 -4.34
N ALA A 237 -14.72 -25.97 -3.82
CA ALA A 237 -15.48 -26.59 -2.73
C ALA A 237 -15.48 -25.73 -1.46
N ASP A 238 -14.35 -25.10 -1.13
CA ASP A 238 -14.28 -24.14 -0.03
C ASP A 238 -15.16 -22.90 -0.30
N LEU A 239 -15.13 -22.36 -1.51
CA LEU A 239 -15.97 -21.22 -1.90
C LEU A 239 -17.46 -21.58 -1.90
N GLU A 240 -17.84 -22.80 -2.25
CA GLU A 240 -19.22 -23.30 -2.13
C GLU A 240 -19.69 -23.27 -0.67
N ARG A 241 -18.84 -23.73 0.27
CA ARG A 241 -19.12 -23.61 1.71
C ARG A 241 -19.33 -22.16 2.14
N VAL A 242 -18.50 -21.23 1.66
CA VAL A 242 -18.63 -19.80 2.01
C VAL A 242 -19.86 -19.16 1.34
N LEU A 243 -20.27 -19.64 0.17
CA LEU A 243 -21.49 -19.19 -0.52
C LEU A 243 -22.77 -19.51 0.26
N GLU A 244 -22.72 -20.52 1.14
CA GLU A 244 -23.79 -20.96 2.03
C GLU A 244 -23.68 -20.39 3.46
N ASP A 245 -22.68 -19.53 3.74
CA ASP A 245 -22.48 -18.88 5.03
C ASP A 245 -23.70 -18.03 5.43
N CYS A 246 -23.94 -17.82 6.73
CA CYS A 246 -25.05 -16.99 7.20
C CYS A 246 -24.80 -15.48 7.02
N ASP A 247 -23.54 -15.05 6.86
CA ASP A 247 -23.16 -13.67 6.61
C ASP A 247 -23.27 -13.32 5.11
N PRO A 248 -24.15 -12.39 4.70
CA PRO A 248 -24.27 -11.95 3.31
C PRO A 248 -22.96 -11.40 2.71
N VAL A 249 -22.06 -10.86 3.53
CA VAL A 249 -20.76 -10.36 3.08
C VAL A 249 -19.85 -11.52 2.67
N GLN A 250 -19.87 -12.63 3.42
CA GLN A 250 -19.15 -13.85 3.06
C GLN A 250 -19.70 -14.45 1.75
N GLN A 251 -21.02 -14.57 1.65
CA GLN A 251 -21.67 -15.07 0.44
C GLN A 251 -21.29 -14.23 -0.79
N SER A 252 -21.28 -12.90 -0.64
CA SER A 252 -20.93 -11.96 -1.70
C SER A 252 -19.47 -12.07 -2.13
N ALA A 253 -18.56 -12.24 -1.16
CA ALA A 253 -17.14 -12.45 -1.45
C ALA A 253 -16.89 -13.78 -2.17
N ALA A 254 -17.56 -14.86 -1.75
CA ALA A 254 -17.48 -16.15 -2.42
C ALA A 254 -17.99 -16.06 -3.86
N ALA A 255 -19.14 -15.42 -4.09
CA ALA A 255 -19.69 -15.24 -5.42
C ALA A 255 -18.76 -14.44 -6.34
N LEU A 256 -18.16 -13.35 -5.84
CA LEU A 256 -17.16 -12.58 -6.58
C LEU A 256 -15.92 -13.42 -6.91
N ALA A 257 -15.37 -14.19 -5.97
CA ALA A 257 -14.24 -15.06 -6.22
C ALA A 257 -14.57 -16.15 -7.27
N LEU A 258 -15.73 -16.80 -7.15
CA LEU A 258 -16.21 -17.80 -8.12
C LEU A 258 -16.34 -17.20 -9.53
N SER A 259 -16.85 -15.97 -9.65
CA SER A 259 -16.99 -15.27 -10.94
C SER A 259 -15.66 -14.96 -11.65
N GLN A 260 -14.54 -15.02 -10.92
CA GLN A 260 -13.19 -14.81 -11.48
C GLN A 260 -12.52 -16.12 -11.91
N SER A 261 -13.06 -17.27 -11.50
CA SER A 261 -12.58 -18.58 -11.91
C SER A 261 -13.16 -18.98 -13.26
N GLN A 262 -12.36 -19.71 -14.04
CA GLN A 262 -12.78 -20.30 -15.32
C GLN A 262 -13.19 -21.79 -15.18
N SER A 263 -13.18 -22.35 -13.96
CA SER A 263 -13.57 -23.74 -13.73
C SER A 263 -15.07 -23.95 -14.01
N PRO A 264 -15.47 -25.01 -14.74
CA PRO A 264 -16.88 -25.37 -14.90
C PRO A 264 -17.62 -25.48 -13.56
N ARG A 265 -16.98 -26.08 -12.54
CA ARG A 265 -17.55 -26.21 -11.19
C ARG A 265 -17.83 -24.86 -10.55
N ALA A 266 -16.94 -23.87 -10.76
CA ALA A 266 -17.15 -22.52 -10.24
C ALA A 266 -18.37 -21.83 -10.89
N LEU A 267 -18.54 -22.02 -12.20
CA LEU A 267 -19.69 -21.50 -12.94
C LEU A 267 -21.00 -22.14 -12.49
N GLU A 268 -21.00 -23.47 -12.27
CA GLU A 268 -22.15 -24.20 -11.73
C GLU A 268 -22.50 -23.76 -10.31
N ALA A 269 -21.48 -23.62 -9.43
CA ALA A 269 -21.66 -23.12 -8.08
C ALA A 269 -22.31 -21.74 -8.06
N LEU A 270 -21.81 -20.81 -8.88
CA LEU A 270 -22.37 -19.46 -9.01
C LEU A 270 -23.77 -19.47 -9.64
N ALA A 271 -24.07 -20.40 -10.55
CA ALA A 271 -25.39 -20.53 -11.15
C ALA A 271 -26.50 -20.90 -10.13
N ARG A 272 -26.14 -21.55 -9.01
CA ARG A 272 -27.07 -21.82 -7.90
C ARG A 272 -27.50 -20.56 -7.14
N ARG A 273 -26.80 -19.43 -7.33
CA ARG A 273 -27.10 -18.11 -6.73
C ARG A 273 -27.37 -17.07 -7.83
N PRO A 274 -28.52 -17.18 -8.55
CA PRO A 274 -28.84 -16.27 -9.65
C PRO A 274 -28.95 -14.81 -9.21
N ASP A 275 -29.33 -14.56 -7.96
CA ASP A 275 -29.37 -13.26 -7.29
C ASP A 275 -28.00 -12.57 -7.29
N LEU A 276 -26.97 -13.26 -6.76
CA LEU A 276 -25.61 -12.74 -6.68
C LEU A 276 -24.97 -12.65 -8.07
N ARG A 277 -25.21 -13.64 -8.93
CA ARG A 277 -24.73 -13.64 -10.32
C ARG A 277 -25.25 -12.43 -11.10
N ALA A 278 -26.55 -12.12 -11.00
CA ALA A 278 -27.13 -10.94 -11.62
C ALA A 278 -26.52 -9.65 -11.07
N ALA A 279 -26.34 -9.55 -9.74
CA ALA A 279 -25.73 -8.38 -9.10
C ALA A 279 -24.29 -8.13 -9.58
N ILE A 280 -23.51 -9.18 -9.84
CA ILE A 280 -22.14 -9.08 -10.39
C ILE A 280 -22.18 -8.59 -11.84
N LEU A 281 -23.03 -9.18 -12.69
CA LEU A 281 -23.16 -8.80 -14.10
C LEU A 281 -23.60 -7.35 -14.27
N GLU A 282 -24.51 -6.89 -13.41
CA GLU A 282 -24.98 -5.51 -13.37
C GLU A 282 -24.01 -4.55 -12.65
N LYS A 283 -22.84 -5.04 -12.20
CA LYS A 283 -21.83 -4.29 -11.45
C LYS A 283 -22.35 -3.65 -10.16
N ARG A 284 -23.48 -4.12 -9.65
CA ARG A 284 -23.97 -3.73 -8.32
C ARG A 284 -23.06 -4.33 -7.25
N LEU A 285 -22.69 -5.60 -7.41
CA LEU A 285 -21.74 -6.30 -6.54
C LEU A 285 -20.32 -6.22 -7.10
N THR A 286 -19.42 -5.60 -6.33
CA THR A 286 -17.99 -5.47 -6.66
C THR A 286 -17.14 -5.60 -5.40
N TRP A 287 -15.86 -5.96 -5.55
CA TRP A 287 -14.91 -5.96 -4.43
C TRP A 287 -14.78 -4.59 -3.77
N ARG A 288 -14.87 -3.51 -4.55
CA ARG A 288 -14.87 -2.14 -4.03
C ARG A 288 -16.12 -1.85 -3.17
N GLY A 289 -17.30 -2.29 -3.63
CA GLY A 289 -18.55 -2.13 -2.87
C GLY A 289 -18.51 -2.85 -1.52
N LEU A 290 -17.95 -4.07 -1.48
CA LEU A 290 -17.77 -4.83 -0.23
C LEU A 290 -16.81 -4.12 0.73
N ALA A 291 -15.70 -3.59 0.24
CA ALA A 291 -14.72 -2.85 1.03
C ALA A 291 -15.31 -1.56 1.66
N GLU A 292 -16.20 -0.88 0.95
CA GLU A 292 -16.85 0.36 1.39
C GLU A 292 -18.08 0.10 2.29
N GLY A 293 -18.40 -1.16 2.63
CA GLY A 293 -19.56 -1.52 3.46
C GLY A 293 -20.92 -1.27 2.80
N LYS A 294 -20.96 -1.05 1.48
CA LYS A 294 -22.20 -0.95 0.70
C LYS A 294 -22.72 -2.36 0.44
N SER A 295 -23.29 -2.97 1.46
CA SER A 295 -23.97 -4.26 1.31
C SER A 295 -25.24 -4.06 0.48
N ILE A 296 -25.37 -4.83 -0.59
CA ILE A 296 -26.57 -4.84 -1.44
C ILE A 296 -27.54 -5.79 -0.73
N ILE A 297 -28.37 -5.23 0.13
CA ILE A 297 -29.60 -5.86 0.56
C ILE A 297 -30.74 -5.01 -0.01
#